data_AF-Q8GL50-F1
#
_entry.id   AF-Q8GL50-F1
#
_cell.length_a   1.000
_cell.length_b   1.000
_cell.length_c   1.000
_cell.angle_alpha   90.00
_cell.angle_beta   90.00
_cell.angle_gamma   90.00
#
_symmetry.space_group_name_H-M   'P 1'
#
loop_
_entity.id
_entity.type
_entity.pdbx_description
1 polymer ?
#
loop_
_entity_poly.entity_id
_entity_poly.type
_entity_poly.pdbx_seq_one_letter_code
_entity_poly.pdbx_strand_id
1 'polypeptide(L)'
;DLKSWQPKQVVKQVSDDINEYITKGFSLSISNDKVDGRTPATKEEFESINYTSIGNQAELNINKLHKFWHAFSNVALHIPVPTIKSGDINIYGDKEKIKQKISLFIDYLSDYKSGNLLVGGSFGKVFSFTCCVCDVIIKKPVKVLTSPVVVNCINPECSESYLVEPDGNHKHIITRRIIKFRCQSCENYLEVPTNTFKELKFEQELNIRCLGCESNQTIVMRPQIKLS
;
A
#
# COMPACT_ATOMS: atom_id res chain seq x y z
N ASP A 1 9.60 3.99 10.21
CA ASP A 1 10.48 5.15 9.94
C ASP A 1 9.76 6.09 8.98
N LEU A 2 9.23 7.21 9.48
CA LEU A 2 8.45 8.18 8.69
C LEU A 2 9.32 9.03 7.75
N LYS A 3 10.66 8.87 7.82
CA LYS A 3 11.62 9.67 7.02
C LYS A 3 11.63 9.34 5.53
N SER A 4 11.12 8.18 5.12
CA SER A 4 10.98 7.79 3.71
C SER A 4 9.55 7.94 3.17
N TRP A 5 8.62 8.45 3.99
CA TRP A 5 7.22 8.55 3.59
C TRP A 5 7.04 9.67 2.55
N GLN A 6 6.71 9.28 1.32
CA GLN A 6 6.30 10.22 0.27
C GLN A 6 4.91 9.84 -0.24
N PRO A 7 3.96 10.79 -0.33
CA PRO A 7 2.59 10.52 -0.81
C PRO A 7 2.58 9.76 -2.14
N LYS A 8 3.50 10.09 -3.06
CA LYS A 8 3.64 9.40 -4.35
C LYS A 8 3.94 7.91 -4.20
N GLN A 9 4.82 7.53 -3.27
CA GLN A 9 5.20 6.14 -3.07
C GLN A 9 4.03 5.34 -2.49
N VAL A 10 3.28 5.91 -1.57
CA VAL A 10 2.08 5.28 -0.99
C VAL A 10 1.02 5.06 -2.06
N VAL A 11 0.65 6.11 -2.81
CA VAL A 11 -0.39 5.98 -3.84
C VAL A 11 0.04 5.02 -4.94
N LYS A 12 1.33 5.02 -5.32
CA LYS A 12 1.87 4.04 -6.27
C LYS A 12 1.75 2.62 -5.74
N GLN A 13 2.15 2.38 -4.48
CA GLN A 13 2.04 1.06 -3.87
C GLN A 13 0.57 0.58 -3.85
N VAL A 14 -0.37 1.45 -3.46
CA VAL A 14 -1.80 1.11 -3.47
C VAL A 14 -2.30 0.83 -4.90
N SER A 15 -1.83 1.58 -5.89
CA SER A 15 -2.15 1.35 -7.30
C SER A 15 -1.66 -0.02 -7.79
N ASP A 16 -0.41 -0.36 -7.45
CA ASP A 16 0.23 -1.61 -7.87
C ASP A 16 -0.35 -2.83 -7.12
N ASP A 17 -0.62 -2.69 -5.82
CA ASP A 17 -1.03 -3.80 -4.94
C ASP A 17 -2.53 -4.07 -4.91
N ILE A 18 -3.36 -3.06 -5.20
CA ILE A 18 -4.80 -3.09 -4.98
C ILE A 18 -5.55 -2.72 -6.26
N ASN A 19 -5.36 -1.51 -6.78
CA ASN A 19 -6.16 -1.06 -7.91
C ASN A 19 -5.47 -0.02 -8.81
N GLU A 20 -5.15 -0.43 -10.04
CA GLU A 20 -4.60 0.42 -11.09
C GLU A 20 -5.49 1.60 -11.49
N TYR A 21 -6.80 1.52 -11.22
CA TYR A 21 -7.78 2.54 -11.58
C TYR A 21 -7.91 3.66 -10.55
N ILE A 22 -7.19 3.60 -9.42
CA ILE A 22 -7.20 4.68 -8.41
C ILE A 22 -6.70 6.01 -8.98
N THR A 23 -5.83 5.94 -9.99
CA THR A 23 -5.23 7.12 -10.61
C THR A 23 -5.81 7.46 -11.97
N LYS A 24 -6.48 6.50 -12.61
CA LYS A 24 -6.99 6.64 -13.96
C LYS A 24 -8.34 7.34 -13.94
N GLY A 25 -8.53 8.25 -14.90
CA GLY A 25 -9.86 8.77 -15.20
C GLY A 25 -10.63 7.76 -16.04
N PHE A 26 -11.89 7.51 -15.69
CA PHE A 26 -12.76 6.64 -16.49
C PHE A 26 -14.22 6.99 -16.27
N SER A 27 -15.06 6.61 -17.23
CA SER A 27 -16.51 6.72 -17.12
C SER A 27 -17.11 5.33 -16.94
N LEU A 28 -18.07 5.22 -16.04
CA LEU A 28 -18.82 3.99 -15.82
C LEU A 28 -20.22 4.15 -16.39
N SER A 29 -20.63 3.18 -17.20
CA SER A 29 -21.98 3.11 -17.76
C SER A 29 -22.53 1.70 -17.58
N ILE A 30 -23.85 1.58 -17.44
CA ILE A 30 -24.56 0.30 -17.26
C ILE A 30 -25.52 0.07 -18.42
N SER A 31 -25.59 -1.16 -18.93
CA SER A 31 -26.54 -1.51 -19.98
C SER A 31 -27.97 -1.44 -19.44
N ASN A 32 -28.89 -0.89 -20.24
CA ASN A 32 -30.32 -0.91 -19.93
C ASN A 32 -30.96 -2.26 -20.22
N ASP A 33 -30.32 -3.05 -21.08
CA ASP A 33 -30.80 -4.35 -21.50
C ASP A 33 -30.44 -5.43 -20.47
N LYS A 34 -31.40 -6.34 -20.21
CA LYS A 34 -31.15 -7.50 -19.36
C LYS A 34 -30.18 -8.44 -20.08
N VAL A 35 -29.16 -8.90 -19.36
CA VAL A 35 -28.23 -9.89 -19.88
C VAL A 35 -28.95 -11.24 -19.93
N ASP A 36 -29.36 -11.70 -21.12
CA ASP A 36 -30.03 -12.98 -21.37
C ASP A 36 -29.08 -14.19 -21.24
N GLY A 37 -28.29 -14.24 -20.16
CA GLY A 37 -27.37 -15.33 -19.83
C GLY A 37 -26.16 -15.47 -20.76
N ARG A 38 -26.16 -14.83 -21.94
CA ARG A 38 -25.02 -14.77 -22.87
C ARG A 38 -24.35 -13.40 -22.78
N THR A 39 -23.12 -13.38 -22.31
CA THR A 39 -22.25 -12.19 -22.44
C THR A 39 -21.96 -11.94 -23.93
N PRO A 40 -22.07 -10.69 -24.40
CA PRO A 40 -21.61 -10.30 -25.74
C PRO A 40 -20.16 -10.75 -25.95
N ALA A 41 -19.86 -11.32 -27.12
CA ALA A 41 -18.55 -11.91 -27.41
C ALA A 41 -17.71 -11.04 -28.35
N THR A 42 -18.34 -10.18 -29.15
CA THR A 42 -17.66 -9.30 -30.11
C THR A 42 -17.78 -7.83 -29.73
N LYS A 43 -16.84 -7.03 -30.23
CA LYS A 43 -16.81 -5.59 -29.97
C LYS A 43 -18.06 -4.89 -30.53
N GLU A 44 -18.53 -5.32 -31.69
CA GLU A 44 -19.73 -4.76 -32.34
C GLU A 44 -21.00 -5.05 -31.52
N GLU A 45 -21.09 -6.23 -30.88
CA GLU A 45 -22.21 -6.55 -29.99
C GLU A 45 -22.22 -5.66 -28.75
N PHE A 46 -21.04 -5.40 -28.15
CA PHE A 46 -20.93 -4.48 -27.03
C PHE A 46 -21.33 -3.05 -27.39
N GLU A 47 -20.95 -2.55 -28.57
CA GLU A 47 -21.27 -1.19 -29.02
C GLU A 47 -22.75 -1.01 -29.39
N SER A 48 -23.45 -2.10 -29.74
CA SER A 48 -24.87 -2.07 -30.09
C SER A 48 -25.83 -1.94 -28.89
N ILE A 49 -25.32 -2.15 -27.68
CA ILE A 49 -26.11 -2.13 -26.44
C ILE A 49 -26.30 -0.69 -25.97
N ASN A 50 -27.51 -0.36 -25.51
CA ASN A 50 -27.78 0.94 -24.93
C ASN A 50 -27.26 1.02 -23.50
N TYR A 51 -26.28 1.90 -23.25
CA TYR A 51 -25.76 2.16 -21.91
C TYR A 51 -26.24 3.49 -21.35
N THR A 52 -26.57 3.50 -20.07
CA THR A 52 -26.81 4.70 -19.27
C THR A 52 -25.55 5.03 -18.46
N SER A 53 -25.09 6.28 -18.53
CA SER A 53 -23.94 6.75 -17.76
C SER A 53 -24.28 6.82 -16.26
N ILE A 54 -23.46 6.16 -15.44
CA ILE A 54 -23.54 6.22 -13.97
C ILE A 54 -22.73 7.42 -13.46
N GLY A 55 -21.54 7.64 -14.03
CA GLY A 55 -20.68 8.74 -13.62
C GLY A 55 -19.27 8.65 -14.18
N ASN A 56 -18.47 9.68 -13.91
CA ASN A 56 -17.05 9.72 -14.22
C ASN A 56 -16.20 9.87 -12.96
N GLN A 57 -15.06 9.19 -12.96
CA GLN A 57 -13.97 9.45 -12.04
C GLN A 57 -12.94 10.32 -12.75
N ALA A 58 -12.59 11.45 -12.14
CA ALA A 58 -11.53 12.32 -12.62
C ALA A 58 -10.15 11.66 -12.46
N GLU A 59 -9.26 11.87 -13.44
CA GLU A 59 -7.90 11.32 -13.41
C GLU A 59 -7.04 11.99 -12.32
N LEU A 60 -6.41 11.19 -11.46
CA LEU A 60 -5.51 11.67 -10.40
C LEU A 60 -4.05 11.61 -10.85
N ASN A 61 -3.54 12.75 -11.31
CA ASN A 61 -2.13 12.85 -11.72
C ASN A 61 -1.19 12.94 -10.49
N ILE A 62 -0.72 11.79 -10.00
CA ILE A 62 0.20 11.70 -8.84
C ILE A 62 1.48 12.53 -9.07
N ASN A 63 2.01 12.56 -10.30
CA ASN A 63 3.24 13.30 -10.56
C ASN A 63 3.05 14.81 -10.37
N LYS A 64 1.88 15.35 -10.73
CA LYS A 64 1.53 16.74 -10.50
C LYS A 64 1.33 17.02 -9.00
N LEU A 65 0.65 16.14 -8.26
CA LEU A 65 0.54 16.20 -6.80
C LEU A 65 1.91 16.19 -6.11
N HIS A 66 2.81 15.32 -6.56
CA HIS A 66 4.17 15.23 -6.03
C HIS A 66 4.98 16.51 -6.28
N LYS A 67 4.83 17.13 -7.46
CA LYS A 67 5.42 18.45 -7.73
C LYS A 67 4.87 19.51 -6.78
N PHE A 68 3.57 19.52 -6.51
CA PHE A 68 2.96 20.43 -5.54
C PHE A 68 3.48 20.18 -4.12
N TRP A 69 3.54 18.93 -3.67
CA TRP A 69 4.13 18.55 -2.37
C TRP A 69 5.53 19.12 -2.19
N HIS A 70 6.42 18.92 -3.16
CA HIS A 70 7.76 19.50 -3.13
C HIS A 70 7.73 21.03 -3.19
N ALA A 71 6.89 21.61 -4.05
CA ALA A 71 6.77 23.05 -4.20
C ALA A 71 6.31 23.75 -2.93
N PHE A 72 5.46 23.10 -2.12
CA PHE A 72 5.03 23.58 -0.80
C PHE A 72 6.06 23.32 0.28
N SER A 73 6.75 22.17 0.25
CA SER A 73 7.83 21.90 1.20
C SER A 73 8.93 22.96 1.15
N ASN A 74 9.29 23.40 -0.05
CA ASN A 74 10.31 24.41 -0.29
C ASN A 74 9.85 25.86 -0.03
N VAL A 75 8.58 26.08 0.30
CA VAL A 75 8.01 27.43 0.41
C VAL A 75 7.38 27.70 1.78
N ALA A 76 6.77 26.69 2.39
CA ALA A 76 6.00 26.86 3.63
C ALA A 76 6.50 26.00 4.80
N LEU A 77 7.19 24.88 4.56
CA LEU A 77 7.55 23.93 5.62
C LEU A 77 8.99 24.07 6.16
N HIS A 78 9.88 24.75 5.42
CA HIS A 78 11.20 25.11 5.91
C HIS A 78 11.18 26.56 6.41
N ILE A 79 10.83 26.76 7.68
CA ILE A 79 11.19 27.99 8.39
C ILE A 79 12.73 27.91 8.55
N PRO A 80 13.52 28.82 7.95
CA PRO A 80 14.95 28.80 8.15
C PRO A 80 15.24 29.04 9.64
N VAL A 81 16.03 28.15 10.26
CA VAL A 81 16.56 28.40 11.60
C VAL A 81 17.49 29.61 11.49
N PRO A 82 17.19 30.73 12.17
CA PRO A 82 17.97 31.95 12.00
C PRO A 82 19.42 31.69 12.43
N THR A 83 20.36 31.86 11.50
CA THR A 83 21.78 31.98 11.83
C THR A 83 22.07 33.47 12.04
N ILE A 84 22.77 33.78 13.14
CA ILE A 84 22.89 35.11 13.78
C ILE A 84 23.52 36.20 12.88
N LYS A 85 23.84 35.92 11.61
CA LYS A 85 24.59 36.83 10.72
C LYS A 85 23.77 37.60 9.67
N SER A 86 22.48 37.32 9.46
CA SER A 86 21.66 38.05 8.48
C SER A 86 20.60 38.91 9.18
N GLY A 87 20.79 40.23 9.14
CA GLY A 87 19.98 41.24 9.82
C GLY A 87 18.55 41.45 9.30
N ASP A 88 18.09 40.64 8.34
CA ASP A 88 16.69 40.62 7.91
C ASP A 88 16.18 39.17 7.96
N ILE A 89 15.47 38.83 9.03
CA ILE A 89 14.83 37.52 9.16
C ILE A 89 13.51 37.57 8.38
N ASN A 90 13.55 37.21 7.09
CA ASN A 90 12.35 36.91 6.33
C ASN A 90 11.84 35.53 6.78
N ILE A 91 11.12 35.49 7.91
CA ILE A 91 10.63 34.27 8.58
C ILE A 91 9.75 33.43 7.63
N TYR A 92 9.07 34.11 6.71
CA TYR A 92 8.25 33.50 5.67
C TYR A 92 8.91 33.76 4.31
N GLY A 93 8.93 32.74 3.45
CA GLY A 93 9.30 32.92 2.05
C GLY A 93 8.42 33.96 1.34
N ASP A 94 8.82 34.36 0.14
CA ASP A 94 8.11 35.32 -0.71
C ASP A 94 6.59 35.06 -0.81
N LYS A 95 5.80 35.89 -0.11
CA LYS A 95 4.34 35.78 0.05
C LYS A 95 3.61 35.67 -1.29
N GLU A 96 4.05 36.41 -2.30
CA GLU A 96 3.43 36.39 -3.62
C GLU A 96 3.69 35.06 -4.33
N LYS A 97 4.90 34.50 -4.21
CA LYS A 97 5.20 33.14 -4.70
C LYS A 97 4.39 32.06 -3.98
N ILE A 98 4.15 32.21 -2.67
CA ILE A 98 3.29 31.28 -1.91
C ILE A 98 1.87 31.34 -2.45
N LYS A 99 1.31 32.55 -2.58
CA LYS A 99 -0.06 32.79 -3.04
C LYS A 99 -0.29 32.24 -4.45
N GLN A 100 0.66 32.47 -5.37
CA GLN A 100 0.59 31.92 -6.73
C GLN A 100 0.58 30.38 -6.72
N LYS A 101 1.46 29.74 -5.93
CA LYS A 101 1.49 28.27 -5.84
C LYS A 101 0.22 27.68 -5.23
N ILE A 102 -0.36 28.35 -4.23
CA ILE A 102 -1.64 27.95 -3.65
C ILE A 102 -2.76 28.08 -4.69
N SER A 103 -2.81 29.19 -5.43
CA SER A 103 -3.81 29.38 -6.50
C SER A 103 -3.74 28.25 -7.53
N LEU A 104 -2.55 27.97 -8.07
CA LEU A 104 -2.34 26.89 -9.04
C LEU A 104 -2.77 25.51 -8.52
N PHE A 105 -2.64 25.28 -7.21
CA PHE A 105 -3.08 24.04 -6.60
C PHE A 105 -4.61 24.00 -6.41
N ILE A 106 -5.24 25.10 -6.02
CA ILE A 106 -6.70 25.21 -5.94
C ILE A 106 -7.33 25.02 -7.31
N ASP A 107 -6.76 25.64 -8.35
CA ASP A 107 -7.22 25.48 -9.73
C ASP A 107 -7.11 24.01 -10.16
N TYR A 108 -5.97 23.37 -9.88
CA TYR A 108 -5.81 21.95 -10.12
C TYR A 108 -6.80 21.07 -9.34
N LEU A 109 -7.12 21.40 -8.08
CA LEU A 109 -8.13 20.68 -7.30
C LEU A 109 -9.55 20.93 -7.86
N SER A 110 -9.80 22.09 -8.45
CA SER A 110 -11.09 22.43 -9.04
C SER A 110 -11.42 21.54 -10.24
N ASP A 111 -10.42 21.12 -11.01
CA ASP A 111 -10.57 20.18 -12.12
C ASP A 111 -11.19 18.83 -11.67
N TYR A 112 -10.93 18.40 -10.43
CA TYR A 112 -11.50 17.16 -9.86
C TYR A 112 -12.97 17.25 -9.51
N LYS A 113 -13.54 18.47 -9.39
CA LYS A 113 -14.98 18.65 -9.16
C LYS A 113 -15.83 18.17 -10.35
N SER A 114 -15.20 17.93 -11.50
CA SER A 114 -15.86 17.38 -12.68
C SER A 114 -16.20 15.88 -12.54
N GLY A 115 -15.58 15.18 -11.58
CA GLY A 115 -15.87 13.78 -11.27
C GLY A 115 -16.96 13.65 -10.22
N ASN A 116 -17.88 12.72 -10.44
CA ASN A 116 -18.97 12.37 -9.51
C ASN A 116 -18.88 10.91 -9.02
N LEU A 117 -17.83 10.18 -9.41
CA LEU A 117 -17.60 8.79 -9.05
C LEU A 117 -16.22 8.63 -8.38
N LEU A 118 -16.19 7.85 -7.29
CA LEU A 118 -14.95 7.37 -6.68
C LEU A 118 -15.06 5.86 -6.49
N VAL A 119 -14.22 5.10 -7.19
CA VAL A 119 -14.25 3.64 -7.10
C VAL A 119 -13.13 3.13 -6.20
N GLY A 120 -13.53 2.56 -5.07
CA GLY A 120 -12.64 1.80 -4.19
C GLY A 120 -12.55 0.31 -4.58
N GLY A 121 -11.41 -0.31 -4.32
CA GLY A 121 -11.19 -1.74 -4.56
C GLY A 121 -10.85 -2.09 -6.00
N SER A 122 -10.63 -3.37 -6.29
CA SER A 122 -10.24 -3.84 -7.62
C SER A 122 -11.44 -4.33 -8.43
N PHE A 123 -11.47 -4.03 -9.73
CA PHE A 123 -12.36 -4.71 -10.65
C PHE A 123 -11.86 -6.14 -10.95
N GLY A 124 -12.80 -7.09 -11.04
CA GLY A 124 -12.52 -8.48 -11.42
C GLY A 124 -12.41 -9.45 -10.25
N LYS A 125 -11.79 -10.61 -10.51
CA LYS A 125 -11.66 -11.69 -9.52
C LYS A 125 -10.72 -11.30 -8.38
N VAL A 126 -11.16 -11.55 -7.16
CA VAL A 126 -10.41 -11.31 -5.92
C VAL A 126 -10.11 -12.64 -5.25
N PHE A 127 -8.86 -12.82 -4.87
CA PHE A 127 -8.42 -13.89 -3.98
C PHE A 127 -8.50 -13.39 -2.53
N SER A 128 -9.03 -14.22 -1.63
CA SER A 128 -9.15 -13.87 -0.21
C SER A 128 -8.80 -15.03 0.69
N PHE A 129 -8.14 -14.72 1.81
CA PHE A 129 -7.84 -15.68 2.86
C PHE A 129 -7.82 -14.99 4.22
N THR A 130 -7.94 -15.77 5.28
CA THR A 130 -7.98 -15.27 6.65
C THR A 130 -6.60 -15.33 7.29
N CYS A 131 -6.18 -14.25 7.94
CA CYS A 131 -4.98 -14.24 8.76
C CYS A 131 -5.13 -15.23 9.92
N CYS A 132 -4.20 -16.17 10.07
CA CYS A 132 -4.28 -17.23 11.08
C CYS A 132 -4.07 -16.77 12.54
N VAL A 133 -3.78 -15.49 12.79
CA VAL A 133 -3.52 -14.94 14.13
C VAL A 133 -4.57 -13.94 14.58
N CYS A 134 -5.06 -13.08 13.67
CA CYS A 134 -5.99 -12.01 14.02
C CYS A 134 -7.34 -12.10 13.29
N ASP A 135 -7.56 -13.18 12.54
CA ASP A 135 -8.81 -13.48 11.81
C ASP A 135 -9.25 -12.42 10.79
N VAL A 136 -8.39 -11.46 10.48
CA VAL A 136 -8.67 -10.44 9.47
C VAL A 136 -8.60 -11.05 8.07
N ILE A 137 -9.61 -10.75 7.25
CA ILE A 137 -9.68 -11.18 5.85
C ILE A 137 -8.74 -10.33 5.01
N ILE A 138 -7.74 -10.97 4.43
CA ILE A 138 -6.80 -10.38 3.48
C ILE A 138 -7.35 -10.61 2.07
N LYS A 139 -7.47 -9.54 1.29
CA LYS A 139 -7.99 -9.57 -0.09
C LYS A 139 -6.93 -9.06 -1.05
N LYS A 140 -6.71 -9.78 -2.15
CA LYS A 140 -5.79 -9.39 -3.23
C LYS A 140 -6.41 -9.66 -4.61
N PRO A 141 -6.26 -8.74 -5.57
CA PRO A 141 -6.68 -8.99 -6.96
C PRO A 141 -5.95 -10.22 -7.53
N VAL A 142 -6.63 -11.12 -8.25
CA VAL A 142 -5.95 -12.28 -8.84
C VAL A 142 -4.86 -11.87 -9.84
N LYS A 143 -5.04 -10.72 -10.52
CA LYS A 143 -4.06 -10.18 -11.48
C LYS A 143 -2.69 -9.83 -10.86
N VAL A 144 -2.62 -9.60 -9.55
CA VAL A 144 -1.34 -9.31 -8.87
C VAL A 144 -0.67 -10.57 -8.31
N LEU A 145 -1.32 -11.74 -8.41
CA LEU A 145 -0.85 -13.01 -7.87
C LEU A 145 -0.34 -13.97 -8.96
N THR A 146 0.13 -13.42 -10.09
CA THR A 146 0.67 -14.21 -11.23
C THR A 146 2.07 -14.78 -10.97
N SER A 147 2.71 -14.36 -9.89
CA SER A 147 4.01 -14.84 -9.43
C SER A 147 4.03 -14.90 -7.90
N PRO A 148 5.01 -15.56 -7.27
CA PRO A 148 5.16 -15.57 -5.82
C PRO A 148 5.24 -14.14 -5.23
N VAL A 149 4.30 -13.80 -4.36
CA VAL A 149 4.20 -12.46 -3.74
C VAL A 149 4.12 -12.58 -2.22
N VAL A 150 4.82 -11.68 -1.53
CA VAL A 150 4.69 -11.51 -0.08
C VAL A 150 3.52 -10.61 0.23
N VAL A 151 2.56 -11.12 1.00
CA VAL A 151 1.37 -10.40 1.45
C VAL A 151 1.43 -10.24 2.97
N ASN A 152 1.47 -8.99 3.45
CA ASN A 152 1.39 -8.69 4.88
C ASN A 152 -0.07 -8.69 5.35
N CYS A 153 -0.28 -8.99 6.63
CA CYS A 153 -1.57 -8.72 7.25
C CYS A 153 -1.88 -7.23 7.23
N ILE A 154 -3.16 -6.88 7.03
CA ILE A 154 -3.61 -5.49 6.96
C ILE A 154 -3.86 -4.87 8.35
N ASN A 155 -3.95 -5.69 9.39
CA ASN A 155 -4.07 -5.22 10.76
C ASN A 155 -2.71 -4.64 11.22
N PRO A 156 -2.63 -3.35 11.57
CA PRO A 156 -1.36 -2.72 11.95
C PRO A 156 -0.71 -3.34 13.20
N GLU A 157 -1.50 -3.96 14.07
CA GLU A 157 -1.02 -4.63 15.28
C GLU A 157 -0.59 -6.09 15.04
N CYS A 158 -0.63 -6.56 13.78
CA CYS A 158 -0.32 -7.93 13.41
C CYS A 158 0.96 -8.01 12.59
N SER A 159 1.96 -8.72 13.10
CA SER A 159 3.26 -8.90 12.41
C SER A 159 3.26 -10.04 11.38
N GLU A 160 2.09 -10.63 11.07
CA GLU A 160 2.00 -11.75 10.13
C GLU A 160 2.26 -11.33 8.69
N SER A 161 2.93 -12.21 7.95
CA SER A 161 3.05 -12.13 6.51
C SER A 161 3.06 -13.51 5.88
N TYR A 162 2.62 -13.58 4.64
CA TYR A 162 2.39 -14.82 3.90
C TYR A 162 3.09 -14.74 2.55
N LEU A 163 3.68 -15.83 2.11
CA LEU A 163 4.08 -16.03 0.73
C LEU A 163 2.89 -16.66 0.02
N VAL A 164 2.38 -15.99 -1.00
CA VAL A 164 1.27 -16.45 -1.84
C VAL A 164 1.84 -16.84 -3.18
N GLU A 165 1.70 -18.12 -3.54
CA GLU A 165 2.28 -18.70 -4.75
C GLU A 165 1.17 -19.25 -5.64
N PRO A 166 1.22 -19.01 -6.97
CA PRO A 166 0.29 -19.63 -7.89
C PRO A 166 0.59 -21.12 -7.99
N ASP A 167 -0.42 -21.95 -7.71
CA ASP A 167 -0.41 -23.38 -7.94
C ASP A 167 -1.42 -23.65 -9.06
N GLY A 168 -1.01 -24.35 -10.12
CA GLY A 168 -1.78 -24.46 -11.36
C GLY A 168 -3.28 -24.71 -11.17
N ASN A 169 -4.11 -24.27 -12.11
CA ASN A 169 -5.58 -24.26 -12.02
C ASN A 169 -6.18 -23.26 -11.01
N HIS A 170 -5.69 -22.02 -11.01
CA HIS A 170 -6.26 -20.89 -10.23
C HIS A 170 -6.28 -21.09 -8.71
N LYS A 171 -5.47 -22.03 -8.19
CA LYS A 171 -5.26 -22.19 -6.77
C LYS A 171 -4.05 -21.36 -6.35
N HIS A 172 -4.06 -20.92 -5.10
CA HIS A 172 -2.92 -20.23 -4.52
C HIS A 172 -2.52 -20.96 -3.25
N ILE A 173 -1.25 -21.30 -3.15
CA ILE A 173 -0.66 -21.84 -1.92
C ILE A 173 -0.32 -20.66 -1.03
N ILE A 174 -0.67 -20.77 0.25
CA ILE A 174 -0.43 -19.73 1.26
C ILE A 174 0.53 -20.31 2.29
N THR A 175 1.74 -19.76 2.33
CA THR A 175 2.77 -20.19 3.27
C THR A 175 3.06 -19.06 4.26
N ARG A 176 2.82 -19.30 5.55
CA ARG A 176 3.16 -18.33 6.60
C ARG A 176 4.67 -18.09 6.63
N ARG A 177 5.09 -16.82 6.66
CA ARG A 177 6.51 -16.43 6.70
C ARG A 177 6.97 -16.35 8.14
N ILE A 178 7.66 -17.40 8.57
CA ILE A 178 8.16 -17.59 9.93
C ILE A 178 9.65 -17.92 9.92
N ILE A 179 10.31 -17.57 11.02
CA ILE A 179 11.64 -18.07 11.39
C ILE A 179 11.44 -19.07 12.50
N LYS A 180 12.03 -20.25 12.35
CA LYS A 180 11.94 -21.33 13.33
C LYS A 180 13.19 -21.36 14.19
N PHE A 181 13.01 -21.36 15.50
CA PHE A 181 14.09 -21.56 16.47
C PHE A 181 13.84 -22.85 17.24
N ARG A 182 14.89 -23.58 17.61
CA ARG A 182 14.73 -24.77 18.47
C ARG A 182 14.71 -24.34 19.93
N CYS A 183 13.73 -24.85 20.67
CA CYS A 183 13.66 -24.66 22.11
C CYS A 183 14.81 -25.41 22.80
N GLN A 184 15.62 -24.72 23.60
CA GLN A 184 16.72 -25.35 24.33
C GLN A 184 16.27 -26.34 25.41
N SER A 185 15.03 -26.24 25.91
CA SER A 185 14.54 -27.09 27.00
C SER A 185 13.83 -28.36 26.52
N CYS A 186 13.11 -28.30 25.39
CA CYS A 186 12.25 -29.40 24.93
C CYS A 186 12.36 -29.68 23.42
N GLU A 187 13.33 -29.06 22.73
CA GLU A 187 13.62 -29.22 21.29
C GLU A 187 12.51 -28.85 20.30
N ASN A 188 11.31 -28.51 20.78
CA ASN A 188 10.20 -28.04 19.94
C ASN A 188 10.57 -26.75 19.19
N TYR A 189 10.00 -26.58 18.00
CA TYR A 189 10.19 -25.38 17.22
C TYR A 189 9.33 -24.21 17.73
N LEU A 190 9.99 -23.09 17.98
CA LEU A 190 9.40 -21.78 18.21
C LEU A 190 9.24 -21.09 16.86
N GLU A 191 8.02 -20.69 16.52
CA GLU A 191 7.74 -20.00 15.27
C GLU A 191 7.58 -18.50 15.50
N VAL A 192 8.43 -17.71 14.86
CA VAL A 192 8.44 -16.24 14.98
C VAL A 192 8.09 -15.62 13.64
N PRO A 193 7.10 -14.72 13.55
CA PRO A 193 6.78 -14.04 12.30
C PRO A 193 8.00 -13.29 11.76
N THR A 194 8.25 -13.40 10.45
CA THR A 194 9.44 -12.77 9.85
C THR A 194 9.48 -11.25 10.05
N ASN A 195 8.32 -10.58 10.07
CA ASN A 195 8.30 -9.12 10.26
C ASN A 195 8.70 -8.73 11.69
N THR A 196 8.35 -9.52 12.71
CA THR A 196 8.84 -9.31 14.08
C THR A 196 10.36 -9.33 14.11
N PHE A 197 10.99 -10.24 13.37
CA PHE A 197 12.46 -10.30 13.31
C PHE A 197 13.07 -9.13 12.52
N LYS A 198 12.44 -8.70 11.42
CA LYS A 198 12.91 -7.55 10.63
C LYS A 198 12.88 -6.22 11.39
N GLU A 199 11.99 -6.10 12.36
CA GLU A 199 11.83 -4.89 13.18
C GLU A 199 12.78 -4.84 14.38
N LEU A 200 13.44 -5.95 14.72
CA LEU A 200 14.43 -5.97 15.78
C LEU A 200 15.60 -5.04 15.44
N LYS A 201 15.91 -4.13 16.36
CA LYS A 201 17.11 -3.30 16.27
C LYS A 201 18.34 -4.10 16.67
N PHE A 202 19.51 -3.59 16.31
CA PHE A 202 20.78 -4.12 16.78
C PHE A 202 20.77 -4.22 18.32
N GLU A 203 21.20 -5.38 18.84
CA GLU A 203 21.22 -5.71 20.28
C GLU A 203 19.84 -5.75 20.96
N GLN A 204 18.75 -5.60 20.21
CA GLN A 204 17.42 -5.74 20.78
C GLN A 204 17.12 -7.22 21.07
N GLU A 205 16.63 -7.46 22.26
CA GLU A 205 16.22 -8.78 22.73
C GLU A 205 14.75 -9.05 22.42
N LEU A 206 14.47 -10.24 21.90
CA LEU A 206 13.13 -10.78 21.72
C LEU A 206 12.94 -11.95 22.69
N ASN A 207 12.08 -11.76 23.68
CA ASN A 207 11.72 -12.82 24.62
C ASN A 207 10.54 -13.62 24.08
N ILE A 208 10.72 -14.94 23.99
CA ILE A 208 9.75 -15.86 23.41
C ILE A 208 9.48 -16.99 24.39
N ARG A 209 8.21 -17.22 24.66
CA ARG A 209 7.76 -18.34 25.48
C ARG A 209 7.52 -19.56 24.61
N CYS A 210 8.09 -20.70 24.98
CA CYS A 210 7.83 -21.96 24.30
C CYS A 210 6.42 -22.46 24.59
N LEU A 211 5.63 -22.74 23.56
CA LEU A 211 4.29 -23.30 23.73
C LEU A 211 4.29 -24.76 24.24
N GLY A 212 5.40 -25.48 24.07
CA GLY A 212 5.50 -26.89 24.46
C GLY A 212 5.93 -27.13 25.91
N CYS A 213 6.82 -26.31 26.46
CA CYS A 213 7.35 -26.46 27.83
C CYS A 213 7.33 -25.17 28.66
N GLU A 214 6.74 -24.11 28.12
CA GLU A 214 6.60 -22.80 28.75
C GLU A 214 7.90 -22.08 29.12
N SER A 215 9.07 -22.63 28.76
CA SER A 215 10.35 -21.97 29.01
C SER A 215 10.49 -20.70 28.18
N ASN A 216 11.05 -19.67 28.80
CA ASN A 216 11.36 -18.41 28.12
C ASN A 216 12.74 -18.50 27.49
N GLN A 217 12.84 -18.05 26.24
CA GLN A 217 14.09 -17.93 25.51
C GLN A 217 14.25 -16.54 24.94
N THR A 218 15.48 -16.05 25.01
CA THR A 218 15.84 -14.74 24.50
C THR A 218 16.58 -14.89 23.18
N ILE A 219 16.07 -14.24 22.15
CA ILE A 219 16.68 -14.17 20.82
C ILE A 219 17.26 -12.78 20.64
N VAL A 220 18.53 -12.70 20.27
CA VAL A 220 19.24 -11.43 20.06
C VAL A 220 19.74 -11.37 18.63
N MET A 221 19.44 -10.26 17.93
CA MET A 221 19.98 -10.03 16.60
C MET A 221 21.45 -9.58 16.71
N ARG A 222 22.38 -10.41 16.20
CA ARG A 222 23.80 -10.10 16.13
C ARG A 222 24.27 -9.99 14.67
N PRO A 223 25.04 -8.95 14.31
CA PRO A 223 25.68 -8.86 13.01
C PRO A 223 26.76 -9.93 12.90
N GLN A 224 26.78 -10.64 11.78
CA GLN A 224 27.90 -11.52 11.47
C GLN A 224 28.97 -10.72 10.75
N ILE A 225 30.10 -10.50 11.41
CA ILE A 225 31.31 -10.03 10.76
C ILE A 225 31.91 -11.24 10.05
N LYS A 226 31.89 -11.25 8.71
CA LYS A 226 32.72 -12.19 7.96
C LYS A 226 34.17 -11.80 8.19
N LEU A 227 34.91 -12.63 8.93
CA LEU A 227 36.36 -12.58 8.93
C LEU A 227 36.79 -13.05 7.53
N SER A 228 37.25 -12.10 6.71
CA SER A 228 37.89 -12.34 5.42
C SER A 228 39.27 -12.94 5.60
#